data_AF-A0A058ZQG8-F1
#
_entry.id   AF-A0A058ZQG8-F1
#
_cell.length_a   1.000
_cell.length_b   1.000
_cell.length_c   1.000
_cell.angle_alpha   90.00
_cell.angle_beta   90.00
_cell.angle_gamma   90.00
#
_symmetry.space_group_name_H-M   'P 1'
#
loop_
_entity.id
_entity.type
_entity.pdbx_description
1 polymer ?
#
loop_
_entity_poly.entity_id
_entity_poly.type
_entity_poly.pdbx_seq_one_letter_code
_entity_poly.pdbx_strand_id
1 'polypeptide(L)'
;MSVAKKTGNFFVWMIIVALIVGLGGFGITNFGGSIQSIGTVGDTPISLNSYYTTLQREIRDVENQTGERLTVIEAEQLGIVQSARAQAITNATLDNELDRMGLDIGDGPVGQAVLDIASFQGSDGNFDREAYRYTLQQNGLTEAEFEEQLRGDTARSLISGALLSGTEVPQAYTDVISNFFGARRSYVYAQLSESQLDTPVGLPSDDALQSYYEANAGTFTTPESRDITYALLTPDMLADEVTVDETTLRELYDERITEYVRPERRLVEQLVYPNEAAAQDARDRLDAGEASFDELVAERGLELSQIDLGDVTKAQLGSAGADVFALTEPGVAGPVMSNLGPALIRMNAILDGSTVTFEQAKGDLSLEIVQDRARRIISDMITDLDDLLAAGATLEELANDTSMELGQISYFPGQDADIAGYEAFRTAAAQARESDFPELIELEDGGLFALRLNAITPPALRPLDAVRDEAIAGWQVVEAARLLAEKAQAMKALLDAGDSFASLGLNSQTVEPVARSGVAPAALVEPLFALEDGGATIVTAPDGAVYLLQMTGALPADAEDATLQAVLSAFQQQAAGAMAQDIFVYFAQSRLNDVGLTLDEAAIRAVHAQLP
;
A
#
# COMPACT_ATOMS: atom_id res chain seq x y z
N MET A 1 33.30 -45.71 -73.85
CA MET A 1 32.97 -44.28 -74.08
C MET A 1 32.40 -43.70 -72.80
N SER A 2 32.93 -42.54 -72.41
CA SER A 2 32.30 -41.49 -71.60
C SER A 2 31.89 -41.79 -70.15
N VAL A 3 32.65 -41.18 -69.25
CA VAL A 3 32.34 -40.89 -67.84
C VAL A 3 31.85 -39.45 -67.75
N ALA A 4 30.83 -39.16 -66.93
CA ALA A 4 30.44 -37.78 -66.56
C ALA A 4 30.22 -37.67 -65.04
N LYS A 5 30.72 -36.56 -64.46
CA LYS A 5 30.97 -36.34 -63.02
C LYS A 5 30.22 -35.08 -62.53
N LYS A 6 29.73 -35.12 -61.29
CA LYS A 6 29.04 -34.04 -60.53
C LYS A 6 29.97 -32.89 -60.14
N THR A 7 29.52 -31.64 -60.33
CA THR A 7 30.04 -30.42 -59.69
C THR A 7 28.90 -29.41 -59.51
N GLY A 8 28.57 -29.09 -58.26
CA GLY A 8 27.54 -28.10 -57.89
C GLY A 8 27.18 -28.23 -56.41
N ASN A 9 28.02 -27.69 -55.52
CA ASN A 9 27.66 -27.37 -54.12
C ASN A 9 28.75 -26.63 -53.32
N PHE A 10 29.98 -26.51 -53.84
CA PHE A 10 31.05 -25.78 -53.13
C PHE A 10 30.93 -24.25 -53.23
N PHE A 11 30.42 -23.74 -54.35
CA PHE A 11 30.34 -22.29 -54.61
C PHE A 11 29.23 -21.59 -53.83
N VAL A 12 28.11 -22.27 -53.58
CA VAL A 12 26.98 -21.74 -52.79
C VAL A 12 27.31 -21.74 -51.29
N TRP A 13 28.01 -22.77 -50.81
CA TRP A 13 28.46 -22.82 -49.41
C TRP A 13 29.51 -21.74 -49.11
N MET A 14 30.41 -21.45 -50.06
CA MET A 14 31.39 -20.36 -49.95
C MET A 14 30.73 -18.97 -49.92
N ILE A 15 29.62 -18.75 -50.64
CA ILE A 15 28.87 -17.50 -50.59
C ILE A 15 28.12 -17.37 -49.25
N ILE A 16 27.56 -18.45 -48.70
CA ILE A 16 26.87 -18.42 -47.40
C ILE A 16 27.87 -18.21 -46.26
N VAL A 17 29.04 -18.84 -46.30
CA VAL A 17 30.11 -18.59 -45.32
C VAL A 17 30.66 -17.16 -45.46
N ALA A 18 30.77 -16.62 -46.67
CA ALA A 18 31.14 -15.22 -46.89
C ALA A 18 30.05 -14.21 -46.45
N LEU A 19 28.77 -14.61 -46.48
CA LEU A 19 27.65 -13.81 -45.98
C LEU A 19 27.58 -13.83 -44.45
N ILE A 20 27.87 -14.97 -43.83
CA ILE A 20 27.92 -15.13 -42.36
C ILE A 20 29.18 -14.45 -41.78
N VAL A 21 30.31 -14.51 -42.48
CA VAL A 21 31.54 -13.80 -42.09
C VAL A 21 31.48 -12.30 -42.43
N GLY A 22 30.59 -11.89 -43.34
CA GLY A 22 30.31 -10.48 -43.65
C GLY A 22 29.36 -9.77 -42.68
N LEU A 23 28.65 -10.52 -41.82
CA LEU A 23 27.64 -10.00 -40.88
C LEU A 23 27.90 -10.39 -39.41
N GLY A 24 29.08 -10.92 -39.09
CA GLY A 24 29.48 -11.29 -37.73
C GLY A 24 30.87 -10.78 -37.41
N GLY A 25 30.99 -9.49 -37.06
CA GLY A 25 32.31 -8.89 -36.80
C GLY A 25 32.35 -7.41 -36.41
N PHE A 26 31.25 -6.82 -35.95
CA PHE A 26 31.28 -5.51 -35.28
C PHE A 26 30.38 -5.56 -34.05
N GLY A 27 30.97 -5.83 -32.90
CA GLY A 27 30.43 -5.31 -31.64
C GLY A 27 30.60 -3.79 -31.72
N ILE A 28 29.50 -3.07 -31.90
CA ILE A 28 29.49 -1.61 -31.91
C ILE A 28 29.40 -1.17 -30.44
N THR A 29 30.54 -1.15 -29.76
CA THR A 29 30.69 -0.45 -28.46
C THR A 29 31.87 0.52 -28.47
N ASN A 30 32.41 0.84 -29.64
CA ASN A 30 33.42 1.87 -29.76
C ASN A 30 32.99 2.84 -30.85
N PHE A 31 32.45 3.99 -30.45
CA PHE A 31 32.33 5.15 -31.33
C PHE A 31 33.72 5.37 -31.94
N GLY A 32 33.87 5.17 -33.25
CA GLY A 32 35.16 5.33 -33.93
C GLY A 32 35.78 6.66 -33.53
N GLY A 33 37.08 6.66 -33.18
CA GLY A 33 37.76 7.69 -32.38
C GLY A 33 37.87 9.12 -32.94
N SER A 34 36.83 9.65 -33.60
CA SER A 34 36.73 11.04 -34.03
C SER A 34 35.60 11.84 -33.37
N ILE A 35 34.60 11.20 -32.72
CA ILE A 35 33.49 11.91 -32.07
C ILE A 35 33.25 11.32 -30.68
N GLN A 36 33.58 12.08 -29.63
CA GLN A 36 33.47 11.68 -28.22
C GLN A 36 32.48 12.53 -27.41
N SER A 37 32.00 13.64 -27.98
CA SER A 37 31.02 14.52 -27.34
C SER A 37 29.90 14.85 -28.32
N ILE A 38 28.71 15.15 -27.78
CA ILE A 38 27.56 15.67 -28.54
C ILE A 38 27.50 17.20 -28.54
N GLY A 39 28.52 17.84 -27.97
CA GLY A 39 28.55 19.28 -27.73
C GLY A 39 29.45 19.67 -26.56
N THR A 40 29.38 20.94 -26.17
CA THR A 40 30.04 21.51 -24.99
C THR A 40 29.12 22.48 -24.27
N VAL A 41 29.29 22.56 -22.95
CA VAL A 41 28.78 23.64 -22.10
C VAL A 41 29.99 24.40 -21.58
N GLY A 42 30.18 25.65 -22.04
CA GLY A 42 31.46 26.34 -21.86
C GLY A 42 32.63 25.52 -22.41
N ASP A 43 33.59 25.19 -21.54
CA ASP A 43 34.76 24.36 -21.84
C ASP A 43 34.54 22.86 -21.56
N THR A 44 33.41 22.49 -20.96
CA THR A 44 33.13 21.11 -20.52
C THR A 44 32.41 20.32 -21.62
N PRO A 45 32.97 19.19 -22.10
CA PRO A 45 32.34 18.39 -23.15
C PRO A 45 31.13 17.61 -22.63
N ILE A 46 30.06 17.57 -23.43
CA ILE A 46 28.89 16.72 -23.16
C ILE A 46 29.20 15.32 -23.69
N SER A 47 29.52 14.38 -22.78
CA SER A 47 29.90 13.01 -23.13
C SER A 47 28.84 12.32 -24.00
N LEU A 48 29.27 11.85 -25.17
CA LEU A 48 28.40 11.14 -26.10
C LEU A 48 27.93 9.80 -25.51
N ASN A 49 28.84 9.09 -24.84
CA ASN A 49 28.52 7.81 -24.21
C ASN A 49 27.49 8.00 -23.08
N SER A 50 27.67 9.02 -22.24
CA SER A 50 26.72 9.34 -21.16
C SER A 50 25.32 9.61 -21.70
N TYR A 51 25.21 10.41 -22.77
CA TYR A 51 23.92 10.68 -23.43
C TYR A 51 23.29 9.39 -23.99
N TYR A 52 24.07 8.55 -24.67
CA TYR A 52 23.59 7.26 -25.20
C TYR A 52 23.05 6.36 -24.08
N THR A 53 23.82 6.13 -23.02
CA THR A 53 23.39 5.28 -21.89
C THR A 53 22.18 5.84 -21.15
N THR A 54 22.08 7.16 -21.00
CA THR A 54 20.94 7.81 -20.34
C THR A 54 19.68 7.61 -21.17
N LEU A 55 19.74 7.88 -22.47
CA LEU A 55 18.62 7.68 -23.38
C LEU A 55 18.16 6.21 -23.42
N GLN A 56 19.11 5.28 -23.48
CA GLN A 56 18.79 3.85 -23.48
C GLN A 56 18.16 3.39 -22.17
N ARG A 57 18.53 4.01 -21.04
CA ARG A 57 17.91 3.72 -19.72
C ARG A 57 16.49 4.23 -19.67
N GLU A 58 16.26 5.50 -20.02
CA GLU A 58 14.91 6.09 -20.00
C GLU A 58 13.94 5.35 -20.93
N ILE A 59 14.40 4.90 -22.11
CA ILE A 59 13.59 4.04 -22.99
C ILE A 59 13.22 2.73 -22.27
N ARG A 60 14.22 2.01 -21.73
CA ARG A 60 13.99 0.74 -21.03
C ARG A 60 13.06 0.88 -19.83
N ASP A 61 13.14 1.98 -19.09
CA ASP A 61 12.28 2.23 -17.94
C ASP A 61 10.81 2.36 -18.36
N VAL A 62 10.53 3.02 -19.49
CA VAL A 62 9.18 3.09 -20.06
C VAL A 62 8.74 1.73 -20.62
N GLU A 63 9.60 1.03 -21.35
CA GLU A 63 9.29 -0.31 -21.88
C GLU A 63 8.94 -1.31 -20.75
N ASN A 64 9.61 -1.22 -19.61
CA ASN A 64 9.32 -2.06 -18.44
C ASN A 64 7.97 -1.73 -17.78
N GLN A 65 7.52 -0.47 -17.86
CA GLN A 65 6.24 -0.03 -17.29
C GLN A 65 5.06 -0.34 -18.23
N THR A 66 5.25 -0.19 -19.54
CA THR A 66 4.19 -0.37 -20.54
C THR A 66 4.14 -1.78 -21.11
N GLY A 67 5.24 -2.54 -21.00
CA GLY A 67 5.39 -3.86 -21.63
C GLY A 67 5.60 -3.81 -23.15
N GLU A 68 5.66 -2.60 -23.74
CA GLU A 68 5.82 -2.38 -25.17
C GLU A 68 7.23 -1.92 -25.50
N ARG A 69 7.79 -2.39 -26.63
CA ARG A 69 9.09 -1.90 -27.11
C ARG A 69 8.93 -0.58 -27.84
N LEU A 70 9.82 0.36 -27.58
CA LEU A 70 9.79 1.70 -28.17
C LEU A 70 10.94 1.92 -29.16
N THR A 71 10.60 2.41 -30.34
CA THR A 71 11.59 2.95 -31.28
C THR A 71 12.04 4.34 -30.83
N VAL A 72 13.21 4.79 -31.30
CA VAL A 72 13.70 6.16 -31.02
C VAL A 72 12.72 7.25 -31.45
N ILE A 73 11.97 7.04 -32.53
CA ILE A 73 10.98 8.00 -33.04
C ILE A 73 9.79 8.12 -32.08
N GLU A 74 9.31 6.99 -31.54
CA GLU A 74 8.25 6.97 -30.53
C GLU A 74 8.74 7.58 -29.22
N ALA A 75 9.97 7.25 -28.81
CA ALA A 75 10.63 7.87 -27.65
C ALA A 75 10.76 9.40 -27.81
N GLU A 76 11.01 9.90 -29.02
CA GLU A 76 11.03 11.34 -29.32
C GLU A 76 9.64 11.98 -29.20
N GLN A 77 8.58 11.29 -29.66
CA GLN A 77 7.19 11.77 -29.53
C GLN A 77 6.73 11.82 -28.07
N LEU A 78 7.23 10.90 -27.25
CA LEU A 78 6.98 10.84 -25.81
C LEU A 78 7.86 11.81 -24.99
N GLY A 79 8.78 12.54 -25.64
CA GLY A 79 9.64 13.52 -24.97
C GLY A 79 10.89 12.93 -24.30
N ILE A 80 11.13 11.62 -24.43
CA ILE A 80 12.23 10.89 -23.78
C ILE A 80 13.58 11.37 -24.33
N VAL A 81 13.68 11.51 -25.65
CA VAL A 81 14.92 11.99 -26.31
C VAL A 81 15.31 13.39 -25.82
N GLN A 82 14.33 14.25 -25.57
CA GLN A 82 14.51 15.60 -25.05
C GLN A 82 14.89 15.58 -23.56
N SER A 83 14.28 14.70 -22.76
CA SER A 83 14.63 14.48 -21.35
C SER A 83 16.09 14.06 -21.19
N ALA A 84 16.49 12.96 -21.83
CA ALA A 84 17.88 12.47 -21.78
C ALA A 84 18.90 13.52 -22.23
N ARG A 85 18.54 14.35 -23.23
CA ARG A 85 19.42 15.43 -23.71
C ARG A 85 19.52 16.56 -22.70
N ALA A 86 18.39 16.99 -22.13
CA ALA A 86 18.35 18.02 -21.10
C ALA A 86 19.13 17.59 -19.85
N GLN A 87 19.06 16.31 -19.48
CA GLN A 87 19.86 15.75 -18.38
C GLN A 87 21.36 15.79 -18.68
N ALA A 88 21.78 15.37 -19.88
CA ALA A 88 23.19 15.41 -20.27
C ALA A 88 23.75 16.85 -20.30
N ILE A 89 22.96 17.80 -20.79
CA ILE A 89 23.32 19.23 -20.78
C ILE A 89 23.42 19.74 -19.34
N THR A 90 22.43 19.42 -18.48
CA THR A 90 22.42 19.82 -17.07
C THR A 90 23.65 19.29 -16.33
N ASN A 91 23.99 18.01 -16.51
CA ASN A 91 25.17 17.41 -15.90
C ASN A 91 26.45 18.13 -16.33
N ALA A 92 26.65 18.33 -17.63
CA ALA A 92 27.82 19.06 -18.13
C ALA A 92 27.88 20.51 -17.65
N THR A 93 26.72 21.15 -17.44
CA THR A 93 26.63 22.49 -16.86
C THR A 93 27.12 22.52 -15.42
N LEU A 94 26.71 21.53 -14.62
CA LEU A 94 27.12 21.42 -13.24
C LEU A 94 28.60 21.06 -13.12
N ASP A 95 29.12 20.23 -14.01
CA ASP A 95 30.54 19.88 -14.07
C ASP A 95 31.39 21.11 -14.39
N ASN A 96 30.96 21.91 -15.37
CA ASN A 96 31.61 23.18 -15.67
C ASN A 96 31.64 24.13 -14.46
N GLU A 97 30.56 24.15 -13.69
CA GLU A 97 30.46 24.97 -12.48
C GLU A 97 31.33 24.43 -11.34
N LEU A 98 31.39 23.11 -11.15
CA LEU A 98 32.27 22.44 -10.18
C LEU A 98 33.74 22.74 -10.48
N ASP A 99 34.14 22.64 -11.75
CA ASP A 99 35.47 23.01 -12.24
C ASP A 99 35.79 24.48 -11.93
N ARG A 100 34.83 25.38 -12.19
CA ARG A 100 34.95 26.82 -11.89
C ARG A 100 35.12 27.10 -10.40
N MET A 101 34.42 26.34 -9.55
CA MET A 101 34.53 26.44 -8.09
C MET A 101 35.80 25.76 -7.53
N GLY A 102 36.47 24.92 -8.33
CA GLY A 102 37.59 24.09 -7.87
C GLY A 102 37.16 22.99 -6.91
N LEU A 103 35.93 22.47 -7.08
CA LEU A 103 35.37 21.39 -6.28
C LEU A 103 35.54 20.06 -7.01
N ASP A 104 36.29 19.15 -6.40
CA ASP A 104 36.53 17.80 -6.90
C ASP A 104 36.45 16.79 -5.75
N ILE A 105 36.09 15.55 -6.06
CA ILE A 105 35.99 14.46 -5.10
C ILE A 105 37.29 13.68 -5.15
N GLY A 106 37.92 13.40 -4.01
CA GLY A 106 39.13 12.58 -3.94
C GLY A 106 38.85 11.08 -4.12
N ASP A 107 39.90 10.28 -4.34
CA ASP A 107 39.78 8.83 -4.56
C ASP A 107 39.22 8.05 -3.36
N GLY A 108 39.40 8.56 -2.14
CA GLY A 108 38.90 7.92 -0.92
C GLY A 108 37.37 7.77 -0.91
N PRO A 109 36.60 8.87 -1.01
CA PRO A 109 35.14 8.81 -1.14
C PRO A 109 34.63 7.97 -2.31
N VAL A 110 35.28 8.06 -3.48
CA VAL A 110 34.93 7.23 -4.65
C VAL A 110 35.10 5.76 -4.31
N GLY A 111 36.25 5.38 -3.75
CA GLY A 111 36.52 4.01 -3.33
C GLY A 111 35.50 3.49 -2.31
N GLN A 112 35.09 4.30 -1.34
CA GLN A 112 34.06 3.90 -0.38
C GLN A 112 32.70 3.69 -1.06
N ALA A 113 32.30 4.60 -1.95
CA ALA A 113 31.05 4.47 -2.70
C ALA A 113 31.04 3.20 -3.57
N VAL A 114 32.19 2.79 -4.14
CA VAL A 114 32.31 1.51 -4.85
C VAL A 114 32.07 0.31 -3.91
N LEU A 115 32.58 0.34 -2.68
CA LEU A 115 32.40 -0.75 -1.72
C LEU A 115 30.94 -0.91 -1.27
N ASP A 116 30.17 0.18 -1.26
CA ASP A 116 28.79 0.22 -0.78
C ASP A 116 27.78 -0.27 -1.85
N ILE A 117 28.21 -0.49 -3.10
CA ILE A 117 27.35 -0.95 -4.19
C ILE A 117 27.14 -2.46 -4.11
N ALA A 118 25.89 -2.87 -3.85
CA ALA A 118 25.51 -4.27 -3.67
C ALA A 118 25.83 -5.17 -4.88
N SER A 119 25.76 -4.65 -6.11
CA SER A 119 26.10 -5.43 -7.33
C SER A 119 27.60 -5.71 -7.48
N PHE A 120 28.44 -5.10 -6.64
CA PHE A 120 29.87 -5.37 -6.57
C PHE A 120 30.25 -6.24 -5.36
N GLN A 121 29.26 -6.75 -4.62
CA GLN A 121 29.46 -7.63 -3.48
C GLN A 121 29.34 -9.12 -3.89
N GLY A 122 30.11 -9.98 -3.25
CA GLY A 122 30.06 -11.43 -3.39
C GLY A 122 28.93 -12.06 -2.58
N SER A 123 28.83 -13.40 -2.62
CA SER A 123 27.83 -14.16 -1.87
C SER A 123 27.94 -14.04 -0.34
N ASP A 124 29.06 -13.52 0.15
CA ASP A 124 29.34 -13.23 1.56
C ASP A 124 28.99 -11.78 1.96
N GLY A 125 28.47 -10.98 1.03
CA GLY A 125 28.09 -9.57 1.25
C GLY A 125 29.28 -8.60 1.28
N ASN A 126 30.51 -9.06 1.02
CA ASN A 126 31.70 -8.20 0.95
C ASN A 126 32.05 -7.84 -0.50
N PHE A 127 32.78 -6.75 -0.70
CA PHE A 127 33.24 -6.36 -2.04
C PHE A 127 34.04 -7.46 -2.74
N ASP A 128 33.62 -7.81 -3.95
CA ASP A 128 34.25 -8.80 -4.82
C ASP A 128 34.77 -8.11 -6.09
N ARG A 129 36.10 -8.17 -6.29
CA ARG A 129 36.76 -7.50 -7.42
C ARG A 129 36.42 -8.15 -8.77
N GLU A 130 36.11 -9.43 -8.81
CA GLU A 130 35.68 -10.11 -10.04
C GLU A 130 34.25 -9.73 -10.40
N ALA A 131 33.35 -9.64 -9.41
CA ALA A 131 31.99 -9.15 -9.58
C ALA A 131 31.98 -7.70 -10.08
N TYR A 132 32.77 -6.81 -9.46
CA TYR A 132 32.95 -5.42 -9.92
C TYR A 132 33.34 -5.36 -11.40
N ARG A 133 34.44 -6.03 -11.77
CA ARG A 133 34.95 -6.02 -13.16
C ARG A 133 33.94 -6.64 -14.13
N TYR A 134 33.27 -7.72 -13.75
CA TYR A 134 32.30 -8.41 -14.59
C TYR A 134 31.07 -7.53 -14.84
N THR A 135 30.54 -6.89 -13.80
CA THR A 135 29.41 -5.96 -13.91
C THR A 135 29.75 -4.77 -14.80
N LEU A 136 30.94 -4.18 -14.68
CA LEU A 136 31.37 -3.10 -15.58
C LEU A 136 31.51 -3.56 -17.03
N GLN A 137 32.06 -4.75 -17.27
CA GLN A 137 32.18 -5.33 -18.61
C GLN A 137 30.82 -5.59 -19.27
N GLN A 138 29.83 -6.08 -18.51
CA GLN A 138 28.47 -6.25 -19.02
C GLN A 138 27.82 -4.92 -19.44
N ASN A 139 28.17 -3.83 -18.76
CA ASN A 139 27.68 -2.49 -19.05
C ASN A 139 28.58 -1.72 -20.04
N GLY A 140 29.64 -2.34 -20.56
CA GLY A 140 30.54 -1.73 -21.53
C GLY A 140 31.40 -0.59 -20.97
N LEU A 141 31.63 -0.55 -19.65
CA LEU A 141 32.43 0.47 -18.97
C LEU A 141 33.80 -0.07 -18.54
N THR A 142 34.81 0.80 -18.57
CA THR A 142 36.09 0.56 -17.88
C THR A 142 36.03 1.02 -16.42
N GLU A 143 36.92 0.49 -15.56
CA GLU A 143 37.03 0.93 -14.16
C GLU A 143 37.26 2.45 -14.05
N ALA A 144 38.13 3.00 -14.90
CA ALA A 144 38.44 4.44 -14.91
C ALA A 144 37.23 5.30 -15.34
N GLU A 145 36.47 4.87 -16.35
CA GLU A 145 35.26 5.59 -16.78
C GLU A 145 34.17 5.56 -15.72
N PHE A 146 34.00 4.41 -15.05
CA PHE A 146 33.02 4.26 -13.99
C PHE A 146 33.39 5.09 -12.75
N GLU A 147 34.64 5.04 -12.31
CA GLU A 147 35.12 5.82 -11.16
C GLU A 147 35.03 7.32 -11.43
N GLU A 148 35.32 7.78 -12.65
CA GLU A 148 35.16 9.18 -13.05
C GLU A 148 33.69 9.60 -13.10
N GLN A 149 32.81 8.73 -13.61
CA GLN A 149 31.36 8.98 -13.57
C GLN A 149 30.87 9.10 -12.12
N LEU A 150 31.29 8.19 -11.25
CA LEU A 150 30.94 8.18 -9.83
C LEU A 150 31.47 9.44 -9.11
N ARG A 151 32.66 9.90 -9.48
CA ARG A 151 33.25 11.16 -8.99
C ARG A 151 32.37 12.35 -9.35
N GLY A 152 32.01 12.47 -10.63
CA GLY A 152 31.12 13.53 -11.11
C GLY A 152 29.72 13.48 -10.48
N ASP A 153 29.11 12.29 -10.37
CA ASP A 153 27.81 12.10 -9.73
C ASP A 153 27.85 12.53 -8.25
N THR A 154 28.91 12.14 -7.54
CA THR A 154 29.13 12.53 -6.14
C THR A 154 29.31 14.04 -6.01
N ALA A 155 30.11 14.66 -6.89
CA ALA A 155 30.33 16.11 -6.87
C ALA A 155 29.03 16.88 -7.12
N ARG A 156 28.24 16.47 -8.12
CA ARG A 156 26.91 17.05 -8.41
C ARG A 156 25.92 16.84 -7.26
N SER A 157 26.01 15.72 -6.55
CA SER A 157 25.19 15.45 -5.37
C SER A 157 25.46 16.43 -4.22
N LEU A 158 26.68 16.95 -4.11
CA LEU A 158 27.01 17.97 -3.11
C LEU A 158 26.31 19.30 -3.42
N ILE A 159 26.23 19.70 -4.70
CA ILE A 159 25.51 20.92 -5.10
C ILE A 159 24.01 20.78 -4.78
N SER A 160 23.40 19.66 -5.19
CA SER A 160 21.98 19.41 -4.91
C SER A 160 21.69 19.30 -3.41
N GLY A 161 22.54 18.63 -2.63
CA GLY A 161 22.44 18.55 -1.17
C GLY A 161 22.62 19.91 -0.48
N ALA A 162 23.52 20.76 -0.98
CA ALA A 162 23.71 22.12 -0.47
C ALA A 162 22.47 22.99 -0.75
N LEU A 163 21.84 22.86 -1.91
CA LEU A 163 20.61 23.57 -2.24
C LEU A 163 19.42 23.06 -1.40
N LEU A 164 19.29 21.74 -1.21
CA LEU A 164 18.25 21.15 -0.37
C LEU A 164 18.38 21.60 1.09
N SER A 165 19.58 21.55 1.66
CA SER A 165 19.83 21.94 3.04
C SER A 165 19.79 23.46 3.27
N GLY A 166 20.08 24.25 2.24
CA GLY A 166 20.06 25.71 2.30
C GLY A 166 18.71 26.36 1.96
N THR A 167 17.72 25.59 1.50
CA THR A 167 16.41 26.12 1.13
C THR A 167 15.45 26.06 2.31
N GLU A 168 15.15 27.21 2.89
CA GLU A 168 14.13 27.36 3.91
C GLU A 168 12.80 27.80 3.28
N VAL A 169 11.70 27.16 3.70
CA VAL A 169 10.36 27.57 3.31
C VAL A 169 10.04 28.90 4.00
N PRO A 170 9.63 29.94 3.26
CA PRO A 170 9.28 31.22 3.87
C PRO A 170 8.20 31.07 4.94
N GLN A 171 8.38 31.70 6.10
CA GLN A 171 7.45 31.59 7.22
C GLN A 171 6.01 31.98 6.83
N ALA A 172 5.83 32.96 5.94
CA ALA A 172 4.51 33.33 5.43
C ALA A 172 3.77 32.17 4.77
N TYR A 173 4.49 31.23 4.13
CA TYR A 173 3.90 30.05 3.49
C TYR A 173 3.42 29.04 4.54
N THR A 174 4.21 28.83 5.59
CA THR A 174 3.85 27.95 6.70
C THR A 174 2.73 28.54 7.56
N ASP A 175 2.70 29.86 7.73
CA ASP A 175 1.68 30.57 8.50
C ASP A 175 0.30 30.43 7.84
N VAL A 176 0.20 30.47 6.51
CA VAL A 176 -1.07 30.28 5.80
C VAL A 176 -1.65 28.88 6.06
N ILE A 177 -0.82 27.84 5.95
CA ILE A 177 -1.24 26.46 6.20
C ILE A 177 -1.58 26.23 7.67
N SER A 178 -0.74 26.75 8.58
CA SER A 178 -0.97 26.69 10.02
C SER A 178 -2.28 27.36 10.40
N ASN A 179 -2.55 28.56 9.87
CA ASN A 179 -3.81 29.25 10.12
C ASN A 179 -5.00 28.53 9.49
N PHE A 180 -4.85 27.90 8.33
CA PHE A 180 -5.96 27.20 7.68
C PHE A 180 -6.37 25.92 8.42
N PHE A 181 -5.40 25.05 8.72
CA PHE A 181 -5.66 23.76 9.38
C PHE A 181 -5.77 23.88 10.89
N GLY A 182 -4.95 24.74 11.49
CA GLY A 182 -4.88 24.91 12.93
C GLY A 182 -5.96 25.84 13.49
N ALA A 183 -6.58 26.71 12.68
CA ALA A 183 -7.68 27.54 13.18
C ALA A 183 -8.72 26.70 13.92
N ARG A 184 -9.09 27.14 15.12
CA ARG A 184 -10.06 26.45 15.97
C ARG A 184 -11.34 27.24 16.06
N ARG A 185 -12.46 26.53 16.12
CA ARG A 185 -13.80 27.11 16.25
C ARG A 185 -14.56 26.43 17.38
N SER A 186 -15.15 27.25 18.23
CA SER A 186 -16.23 26.83 19.14
C SER A 186 -17.54 27.03 18.41
N TYR A 187 -18.46 26.09 18.57
CA TYR A 187 -19.75 26.18 17.90
C TYR A 187 -20.84 25.46 18.67
N VAL A 188 -22.08 25.86 18.40
CA VAL A 188 -23.28 25.17 18.84
C VAL A 188 -24.02 24.74 17.60
N TYR A 189 -24.46 23.48 17.57
CA TYR A 189 -25.27 22.98 16.46
C TYR A 189 -26.41 22.12 16.97
N ALA A 190 -27.49 22.07 16.20
CA ALA A 190 -28.60 21.16 16.43
C ALA A 190 -29.07 20.57 15.11
N GLN A 191 -29.27 19.25 15.08
CA GLN A 191 -29.96 18.58 13.99
C GLN A 191 -31.46 18.79 14.17
N LEU A 192 -32.14 19.24 13.11
CA LEU A 192 -33.58 19.30 13.07
C LEU A 192 -34.14 17.92 12.71
N SER A 193 -35.30 17.59 13.26
CA SER A 193 -36.05 16.38 12.94
C SER A 193 -37.49 16.73 12.54
N GLU A 194 -38.26 15.73 12.09
CA GLU A 194 -39.66 15.97 11.73
C GLU A 194 -40.52 16.46 12.90
N SER A 195 -40.08 16.27 14.15
CA SER A 195 -40.78 16.80 15.34
C SER A 195 -40.87 18.34 15.36
N GLN A 196 -40.00 19.02 14.62
CA GLN A 196 -40.00 20.47 14.46
C GLN A 196 -40.97 20.96 13.36
N LEU A 197 -41.51 20.06 12.54
CA LEU A 197 -42.46 20.43 11.50
C LEU A 197 -43.87 20.56 12.07
N ASP A 198 -44.58 21.62 11.67
CA ASP A 198 -45.97 21.85 12.09
C ASP A 198 -46.94 20.84 11.42
N THR A 199 -46.53 20.28 10.28
CA THR A 199 -47.25 19.22 9.56
C THR A 199 -46.25 18.14 9.18
N PRO A 200 -46.49 16.86 9.54
CA PRO A 200 -45.62 15.75 9.15
C PRO A 200 -45.53 15.61 7.63
N VAL A 201 -44.43 15.04 7.15
CA VAL A 201 -44.27 14.74 5.73
C VAL A 201 -45.30 13.68 5.33
N GLY A 202 -46.19 14.05 4.40
CA GLY A 202 -47.26 13.18 3.93
C GLY A 202 -46.78 12.19 2.85
N LEU A 203 -47.76 11.58 2.18
CA LEU A 203 -47.51 10.91 0.90
C LEU A 203 -47.45 11.95 -0.23
N PRO A 204 -46.61 11.75 -1.25
CA PRO A 204 -46.59 12.61 -2.42
C PRO A 204 -47.92 12.52 -3.19
N SER A 205 -48.27 13.60 -3.89
CA SER A 205 -49.25 13.50 -4.98
C SER A 205 -48.65 12.70 -6.13
N ASP A 206 -49.50 12.17 -7.01
CA ASP A 206 -49.03 11.43 -8.19
C ASP A 206 -48.10 12.29 -9.07
N ASP A 207 -48.42 13.58 -9.24
CA ASP A 207 -47.57 14.52 -9.99
C ASP A 207 -46.20 14.75 -9.31
N ALA A 208 -46.17 14.83 -7.98
CA ALA A 208 -44.93 15.02 -7.22
C ALA A 208 -44.04 13.76 -7.26
N LEU A 209 -44.67 12.58 -7.14
CA LEU A 209 -43.97 11.30 -7.23
C LEU A 209 -43.42 11.06 -8.65
N GLN A 210 -44.19 11.38 -9.68
CA GLN A 210 -43.74 11.31 -11.07
C GLN A 210 -42.55 12.26 -11.31
N SER A 211 -42.63 13.51 -10.85
CA SER A 211 -41.54 14.48 -10.99
C SER A 211 -40.27 14.02 -10.28
N TYR A 212 -40.41 13.44 -9.08
CA TYR A 212 -39.28 12.89 -8.33
C TYR A 212 -38.64 11.70 -9.05
N TYR A 213 -39.46 10.77 -9.53
CA TYR A 213 -39.00 9.61 -10.28
C TYR A 213 -38.24 10.00 -11.56
N GLU A 214 -38.75 10.97 -12.32
CA GLU A 214 -38.07 11.49 -13.52
C GLU A 214 -36.77 12.21 -13.20
N ALA A 215 -36.76 13.05 -12.16
CA ALA A 215 -35.56 13.78 -11.73
C ALA A 215 -34.47 12.86 -11.15
N ASN A 216 -34.86 11.70 -10.62
CA ASN A 216 -33.97 10.72 -9.99
C ASN A 216 -33.92 9.39 -10.76
N ALA A 217 -34.14 9.43 -12.08
CA ALA A 217 -34.20 8.23 -12.93
C ALA A 217 -32.96 7.33 -12.81
N GLY A 218 -31.78 7.93 -12.54
CA GLY A 218 -30.54 7.17 -12.30
C GLY A 218 -30.65 6.17 -11.14
N THR A 219 -31.33 6.53 -10.05
CA THR A 219 -31.51 5.66 -8.87
C THR A 219 -32.44 4.47 -9.15
N PHE A 220 -33.38 4.64 -10.09
CA PHE A 220 -34.37 3.60 -10.45
C PHE A 220 -33.98 2.79 -11.69
N THR A 221 -32.82 3.07 -12.28
CA THR A 221 -32.30 2.36 -13.44
C THR A 221 -31.55 1.12 -12.98
N THR A 222 -31.90 -0.05 -13.49
CA THR A 222 -31.10 -1.26 -13.26
C THR A 222 -29.72 -1.07 -13.88
N PRO A 223 -28.64 -1.57 -13.24
CA PRO A 223 -27.34 -1.60 -13.89
C PRO A 223 -27.38 -2.49 -15.13
N GLU A 224 -26.37 -2.34 -16.00
CA GLU A 224 -26.11 -3.35 -17.02
C GLU A 224 -25.80 -4.68 -16.32
N SER A 225 -26.49 -5.75 -16.73
CA SER A 225 -26.22 -7.09 -16.22
C SER A 225 -25.84 -8.05 -17.34
N ARG A 226 -25.10 -9.08 -16.96
CA ARG A 226 -24.62 -10.16 -17.83
C ARG A 226 -25.29 -11.45 -17.40
N ASP A 227 -26.14 -11.99 -18.26
CA ASP A 227 -26.82 -13.25 -18.01
C ASP A 227 -25.86 -14.41 -18.32
N ILE A 228 -25.32 -15.02 -17.27
CA ILE A 228 -24.25 -16.01 -17.35
C ILE A 228 -24.79 -17.37 -16.95
N THR A 229 -24.43 -18.40 -17.72
CA THR A 229 -24.50 -19.80 -17.30
C THR A 229 -23.10 -20.24 -16.92
N TYR A 230 -22.98 -21.01 -15.85
CA TYR A 230 -21.69 -21.53 -15.38
C TYR A 230 -21.81 -22.99 -14.94
N ALA A 231 -20.73 -23.73 -15.05
CA ALA A 231 -20.54 -25.00 -14.35
C ALA A 231 -19.54 -24.74 -13.20
N LEU A 232 -19.85 -25.20 -11.99
CA LEU A 232 -19.09 -24.94 -10.76
C LEU A 232 -18.76 -26.24 -10.05
N LEU A 233 -17.54 -26.39 -9.54
CA LEU A 233 -17.13 -27.46 -8.64
C LEU A 233 -16.35 -26.85 -7.48
N THR A 234 -16.89 -26.94 -6.26
CA THR A 234 -16.21 -26.45 -5.06
C THR A 234 -15.71 -27.61 -4.20
N PRO A 235 -14.70 -27.39 -3.34
CA PRO A 235 -14.24 -28.42 -2.41
C PRO A 235 -15.36 -28.98 -1.52
N ASP A 236 -16.32 -28.14 -1.14
CA ASP A 236 -17.44 -28.52 -0.29
C ASP A 236 -18.38 -29.53 -0.98
N MET A 237 -18.51 -29.49 -2.31
CA MET A 237 -19.30 -30.46 -3.08
C MET A 237 -18.71 -31.89 -3.01
N LEU A 238 -17.39 -32.00 -2.81
CA LEU A 238 -16.70 -33.29 -2.70
C LEU A 238 -16.45 -33.72 -1.24
N ALA A 239 -16.88 -32.92 -0.26
CA ALA A 239 -16.57 -33.15 1.14
C ALA A 239 -17.03 -34.54 1.64
N ASP A 240 -18.21 -34.99 1.19
CA ASP A 240 -18.79 -36.28 1.56
C ASP A 240 -18.05 -37.49 0.93
N GLU A 241 -17.27 -37.27 -0.12
CA GLU A 241 -16.46 -38.32 -0.78
C GLU A 241 -15.13 -38.57 -0.04
N VAL A 242 -14.69 -37.60 0.76
CA VAL A 242 -13.43 -37.68 1.49
C VAL A 242 -13.63 -38.34 2.84
N THR A 243 -13.13 -39.57 2.98
CA THR A 243 -13.07 -40.25 4.29
C THR A 243 -11.79 -39.87 5.04
N VAL A 244 -11.92 -39.31 6.24
CA VAL A 244 -10.79 -39.04 7.14
C VAL A 244 -10.81 -40.03 8.31
N ASP A 245 -9.73 -40.77 8.49
CA ASP A 245 -9.57 -41.65 9.63
C ASP A 245 -9.16 -40.88 10.89
N GLU A 246 -9.61 -41.33 12.06
CA GLU A 246 -9.31 -40.67 13.33
C GLU A 246 -7.80 -40.72 13.66
N THR A 247 -7.06 -41.70 13.14
CA THR A 247 -5.61 -41.82 13.39
C THR A 247 -4.88 -40.62 12.79
N THR A 248 -5.16 -40.28 11.53
CA THR A 248 -4.62 -39.09 10.87
C THR A 248 -4.94 -37.81 11.65
N LEU A 249 -6.17 -37.67 12.17
CA LEU A 249 -6.56 -36.49 12.96
C LEU A 249 -5.78 -36.40 14.27
N ARG A 250 -5.55 -37.54 14.94
CA ARG A 250 -4.77 -37.59 16.19
C ARG A 250 -3.30 -37.27 15.93
N GLU A 251 -2.72 -37.79 14.86
CA GLU A 251 -1.35 -37.48 14.45
C GLU A 251 -1.18 -35.98 14.17
N LEU A 252 -2.12 -35.35 13.45
CA LEU A 252 -2.09 -33.92 13.17
C LEU A 252 -2.28 -33.07 14.44
N TYR A 253 -3.19 -33.46 15.34
CA TYR A 253 -3.37 -32.79 16.63
C TYR A 253 -2.11 -32.88 17.50
N ASP A 254 -1.46 -34.04 17.53
CA ASP A 254 -0.23 -34.26 18.30
C ASP A 254 0.95 -33.48 17.69
N GLU A 255 1.03 -33.40 16.35
CA GLU A 255 2.03 -32.58 15.64
C GLU A 255 1.87 -31.09 15.96
N ARG A 256 0.62 -30.60 16.02
CA ARG A 256 0.28 -29.19 16.30
C ARG A 256 -0.11 -28.95 17.77
N ILE A 257 0.33 -29.80 18.70
CA ILE A 257 -0.12 -29.75 20.11
C ILE A 257 0.13 -28.39 20.78
N THR A 258 1.15 -27.65 20.34
CA THR A 258 1.48 -26.31 20.86
C THR A 258 0.47 -25.23 20.50
N GLU A 259 -0.33 -25.43 19.45
CA GLU A 259 -1.43 -24.53 19.08
C GLU A 259 -2.64 -24.72 19.99
N TYR A 260 -2.87 -25.97 20.42
CA TYR A 260 -4.02 -26.34 21.24
C TYR A 260 -3.75 -26.30 22.74
N VAL A 261 -2.50 -26.51 23.16
CA VAL A 261 -2.10 -26.59 24.57
C VAL A 261 -1.08 -25.51 24.88
N ARG A 262 -1.56 -24.42 25.46
CA ARG A 262 -0.72 -23.38 26.05
C ARG A 262 -0.63 -23.62 27.55
N PRO A 263 0.56 -23.95 28.08
CA PRO A 263 0.73 -24.10 29.51
C PRO A 263 0.52 -22.76 30.22
N GLU A 264 0.11 -22.82 31.47
CA GLU A 264 0.05 -21.66 32.37
C GLU A 264 1.44 -21.03 32.52
N ARG A 265 1.49 -19.70 32.55
CA ARG A 265 2.71 -18.89 32.64
C ARG A 265 2.59 -17.87 33.76
N ARG A 266 3.73 -17.45 34.30
CA ARG A 266 3.81 -16.42 35.35
C ARG A 266 4.69 -15.28 34.85
N LEU A 267 4.26 -14.03 35.03
CA LEU A 267 5.13 -12.87 34.88
C LEU A 267 5.96 -12.73 36.16
N VAL A 268 7.28 -12.84 36.05
CA VAL A 268 8.15 -12.91 37.23
C VAL A 268 9.41 -12.08 37.12
N GLU A 269 9.88 -11.63 38.28
CA GLU A 269 11.17 -10.99 38.47
C GLU A 269 12.00 -11.79 39.48
N GLN A 270 13.29 -11.98 39.22
CA GLN A 270 14.15 -12.83 40.03
C GLN A 270 15.32 -12.03 40.63
N LEU A 271 15.30 -11.85 41.96
CA LEU A 271 16.40 -11.22 42.70
C LEU A 271 17.32 -12.28 43.32
N VAL A 272 18.54 -12.40 42.78
CA VAL A 272 19.53 -13.42 43.17
C VAL A 272 20.50 -12.92 44.24
N TYR A 273 20.81 -13.80 45.20
CA TYR A 273 21.69 -13.53 46.34
C TYR A 273 22.96 -14.41 46.31
N PRO A 274 24.05 -13.95 46.94
CA PRO A 274 25.32 -14.68 46.94
C PRO A 274 25.30 -15.97 47.77
N ASN A 275 24.38 -16.10 48.74
CA ASN A 275 24.19 -17.28 49.58
C ASN A 275 22.80 -17.28 50.21
N GLU A 276 22.40 -18.44 50.74
CA GLU A 276 21.06 -18.67 51.29
C GLU A 276 20.78 -17.81 52.52
N ALA A 277 21.80 -17.55 53.36
CA ALA A 277 21.65 -16.66 54.52
C ALA A 277 21.31 -15.22 54.11
N ALA A 278 21.93 -14.70 53.04
CA ALA A 278 21.62 -13.38 52.51
C ALA A 278 20.22 -13.31 51.88
N ALA A 279 19.78 -14.38 51.20
CA ALA A 279 18.42 -14.46 50.68
C ALA A 279 17.38 -14.54 51.82
N GLN A 280 17.69 -15.27 52.89
CA GLN A 280 16.81 -15.40 54.06
C GLN A 280 16.69 -14.08 54.82
N ASP A 281 17.80 -13.35 55.03
CA ASP A 281 17.78 -12.02 55.64
C ASP A 281 16.87 -11.05 54.86
N ALA A 282 16.97 -11.06 53.53
CA ALA A 282 16.10 -10.27 52.68
C ALA A 282 14.62 -10.71 52.75
N ARG A 283 14.35 -12.03 52.85
CA ARG A 283 12.99 -12.55 53.05
C ARG A 283 12.41 -12.08 54.38
N ASP A 284 13.19 -12.19 55.46
CA ASP A 284 12.75 -11.83 56.81
C ASP A 284 12.39 -10.34 56.89
N ARG A 285 13.19 -9.48 56.24
CA ARG A 285 12.91 -8.04 56.12
C ARG A 285 11.65 -7.74 55.30
N LEU A 286 11.42 -8.49 54.22
CA LEU A 286 10.23 -8.38 53.39
C LEU A 286 8.96 -8.78 54.17
N ASP A 287 9.01 -9.90 54.89
CA ASP A 287 7.88 -10.40 55.69
C ASP A 287 7.58 -9.51 56.91
N ALA A 288 8.61 -8.87 57.49
CA ALA A 288 8.46 -7.90 58.57
C ALA A 288 7.95 -6.52 58.10
N GLY A 289 7.89 -6.27 56.77
CA GLY A 289 7.54 -4.97 56.20
C GLY A 289 8.61 -3.89 56.42
N GLU A 290 9.85 -4.29 56.71
CA GLU A 290 11.00 -3.40 56.91
C GLU A 290 11.62 -2.93 55.59
N ALA A 291 11.37 -3.66 54.50
CA ALA A 291 11.72 -3.28 53.13
C ALA A 291 10.68 -3.85 52.16
N SER A 292 10.39 -3.10 51.10
CA SER A 292 9.66 -3.57 49.92
C SER A 292 10.60 -4.34 48.97
N PHE A 293 10.03 -5.12 48.05
CA PHE A 293 10.83 -5.83 47.06
C PHE A 293 11.65 -4.86 46.20
N ASP A 294 11.09 -3.73 45.78
CA ASP A 294 11.78 -2.71 44.98
C ASP A 294 12.97 -2.09 45.74
N GLU A 295 12.84 -1.89 47.06
CA GLU A 295 13.94 -1.43 47.91
C GLU A 295 15.06 -2.49 48.01
N LEU A 296 14.71 -3.77 48.12
CA LEU A 296 15.69 -4.87 48.10
C LEU A 296 16.44 -4.93 46.76
N VAL A 297 15.77 -4.62 45.65
CA VAL A 297 16.39 -4.53 44.32
C VAL A 297 17.37 -3.34 44.26
N ALA A 298 16.94 -2.16 44.73
CA ALA A 298 17.76 -0.96 44.76
C ALA A 298 19.00 -1.10 45.66
N GLU A 299 18.88 -1.75 46.82
CA GLU A 299 20.01 -2.05 47.72
C GLU A 299 21.08 -2.94 47.07
N ARG A 300 20.67 -3.76 46.09
CA ARG A 300 21.57 -4.59 45.29
C ARG A 300 22.20 -3.82 44.13
N GLY A 301 21.83 -2.54 43.94
CA GLY A 301 22.30 -1.70 42.84
C GLY A 301 21.75 -2.14 41.48
N LEU A 302 20.56 -2.72 41.46
CA LEU A 302 19.89 -3.23 40.27
C LEU A 302 18.63 -2.39 39.98
N GLU A 303 18.19 -2.42 38.72
CA GLU A 303 16.90 -1.91 38.28
C GLU A 303 15.91 -3.07 38.08
N LEU A 304 14.60 -2.82 38.18
CA LEU A 304 13.57 -3.86 37.97
C LEU A 304 13.69 -4.52 36.59
N SER A 305 14.00 -3.75 35.54
CA SER A 305 14.21 -4.27 34.19
C SER A 305 15.40 -5.21 34.06
N GLN A 306 16.35 -5.19 35.00
CA GLN A 306 17.52 -6.07 34.99
C GLN A 306 17.26 -7.43 35.65
N ILE A 307 16.14 -7.58 36.35
CA ILE A 307 15.74 -8.82 37.02
C ILE A 307 14.45 -9.41 36.46
N ASP A 308 13.83 -8.74 35.49
CA ASP A 308 12.63 -9.20 34.81
C ASP A 308 12.96 -10.43 33.94
N LEU A 309 12.24 -11.53 34.16
CA LEU A 309 12.34 -12.74 33.33
C LEU A 309 11.21 -12.80 32.29
N GLY A 310 10.31 -11.83 32.28
CA GLY A 310 9.09 -11.85 31.49
C GLY A 310 8.17 -12.98 31.95
N ASP A 311 7.40 -13.52 31.00
CA ASP A 311 6.51 -14.64 31.25
C ASP A 311 7.27 -15.98 31.12
N VAL A 312 7.13 -16.83 32.12
CA VAL A 312 7.83 -18.12 32.17
C VAL A 312 6.90 -19.26 32.56
N THR A 313 7.15 -20.43 31.98
CA THR A 313 6.51 -21.69 32.41
C THR A 313 7.16 -22.21 33.69
N LYS A 314 6.46 -23.14 34.36
CA LYS A 314 6.99 -23.85 35.53
C LYS A 314 8.30 -24.58 35.24
N ALA A 315 8.44 -25.14 34.04
CA ALA A 315 9.65 -25.85 33.62
C ALA A 315 10.86 -24.90 33.44
N GLN A 316 10.63 -23.69 32.91
CA GLN A 316 11.68 -22.70 32.70
C GLN A 316 12.27 -22.17 34.02
N LEU A 317 11.49 -22.18 35.10
CA LEU A 317 11.94 -21.81 36.46
C LEU A 317 12.76 -22.90 37.17
N GLY A 318 12.85 -24.11 36.60
CA GLY A 318 13.59 -25.22 37.20
C GLY A 318 13.11 -25.56 38.62
N SER A 319 14.04 -25.68 39.57
CA SER A 319 13.72 -26.00 40.98
C SER A 319 12.84 -24.97 41.67
N ALA A 320 12.88 -23.70 41.26
CA ALA A 320 12.05 -22.65 41.83
C ALA A 320 10.60 -22.67 41.33
N GLY A 321 10.31 -23.42 40.27
CA GLY A 321 9.01 -23.40 39.61
C GLY A 321 7.86 -23.88 40.50
N ALA A 322 8.10 -24.82 41.42
CA ALA A 322 7.06 -25.31 42.32
C ALA A 322 6.55 -24.24 43.28
N ASP A 323 7.46 -23.46 43.88
CA ASP A 323 7.13 -22.44 44.87
C ASP A 323 6.49 -21.20 44.22
N VAL A 324 6.99 -20.78 43.06
CA VAL A 324 6.41 -19.66 42.31
C VAL A 324 5.01 -19.99 41.81
N PHE A 325 4.78 -21.18 41.24
CA PHE A 325 3.45 -21.57 40.75
C PHE A 325 2.47 -21.97 41.88
N ALA A 326 2.93 -22.06 43.13
CA ALA A 326 2.06 -22.25 44.29
C ALA A 326 1.37 -20.94 44.73
N LEU A 327 1.87 -19.78 44.27
CA LEU A 327 1.25 -18.49 44.53
C LEU A 327 -0.04 -18.35 43.71
N THR A 328 -1.15 -18.06 44.40
CA THR A 328 -2.47 -17.86 43.78
C THR A 328 -2.80 -16.39 43.51
N GLU A 329 -1.98 -15.47 44.00
CA GLU A 329 -2.08 -14.01 43.83
C GLU A 329 -0.66 -13.42 43.76
N PRO A 330 -0.47 -12.20 43.21
CA PRO A 330 0.84 -11.57 43.14
C PRO A 330 1.56 -11.56 44.50
N GLY A 331 2.83 -11.95 44.50
CA GLY A 331 3.58 -12.18 45.73
C GLY A 331 5.00 -12.65 45.49
N VAL A 332 5.76 -12.88 46.57
CA VAL A 332 7.18 -13.27 46.49
C VAL A 332 7.38 -14.69 47.02
N ALA A 333 7.91 -15.55 46.16
CA ALA A 333 8.33 -16.90 46.49
C ALA A 333 9.83 -16.94 46.86
N GLY A 334 10.18 -17.86 47.75
CA GLY A 334 11.55 -18.08 48.21
C GLY A 334 11.86 -17.60 49.64
N PRO A 335 13.11 -17.79 50.10
CA PRO A 335 14.30 -18.13 49.30
C PRO A 335 14.19 -19.49 48.60
N VAL A 336 14.38 -19.50 47.28
CA VAL A 336 14.41 -20.72 46.46
C VAL A 336 15.73 -20.82 45.74
N MET A 337 16.21 -22.04 45.51
CA MET A 337 17.39 -22.25 44.67
C MET A 337 17.00 -22.10 43.20
N SER A 338 17.53 -21.09 42.53
CA SER A 338 17.45 -20.92 41.07
C SER A 338 18.73 -21.43 40.40
N ASN A 339 18.74 -21.46 39.06
CA ASN A 339 19.94 -21.80 38.29
C ASN A 339 21.11 -20.81 38.50
N LEU A 340 20.84 -19.63 39.06
CA LEU A 340 21.82 -18.58 39.32
C LEU A 340 22.22 -18.48 40.80
N GLY A 341 21.61 -19.28 41.67
CA GLY A 341 21.82 -19.25 43.12
C GLY A 341 20.52 -19.04 43.91
N PRO A 342 20.61 -18.87 45.24
CA PRO A 342 19.44 -18.61 46.07
C PRO A 342 18.81 -17.26 45.70
N ALA A 343 17.50 -17.25 45.50
CA ALA A 343 16.78 -16.09 44.97
C ALA A 343 15.42 -15.88 45.66
N LEU A 344 14.97 -14.62 45.66
CA LEU A 344 13.57 -14.25 45.87
C LEU A 344 12.95 -13.97 44.49
N ILE A 345 11.83 -14.62 44.19
CA ILE A 345 11.14 -14.47 42.90
C ILE A 345 9.79 -13.82 43.15
N ARG A 346 9.60 -12.61 42.63
CA ARG A 346 8.31 -11.92 42.66
C ARG A 346 7.49 -12.36 41.46
N MET A 347 6.29 -12.89 41.70
CA MET A 347 5.27 -13.12 40.69
C MET A 347 4.35 -11.91 40.63
N ASN A 348 4.33 -11.23 39.49
CA ASN A 348 3.53 -10.04 39.25
C ASN A 348 2.12 -10.38 38.75
N ALA A 349 1.99 -11.44 37.95
CA ALA A 349 0.69 -11.86 37.40
C ALA A 349 0.66 -13.34 37.00
N ILE A 350 -0.56 -13.85 36.89
CA ILE A 350 -0.92 -15.18 36.42
C ILE A 350 -1.43 -15.06 34.99
N LEU A 351 -0.83 -15.80 34.06
CA LEU A 351 -1.33 -15.96 32.71
C LEU A 351 -1.88 -17.38 32.60
N ASP A 352 -3.21 -17.50 32.62
CA ASP A 352 -3.89 -18.79 32.58
C ASP A 352 -3.50 -19.59 31.34
N GLY A 353 -3.29 -20.90 31.53
CA GLY A 353 -3.12 -21.81 30.42
C GLY A 353 -4.43 -22.01 29.66
N SER A 354 -4.33 -22.37 28.38
CA SER A 354 -5.50 -22.77 27.58
C SER A 354 -5.27 -24.14 26.98
N THR A 355 -6.24 -25.03 27.10
CA THR A 355 -6.19 -26.37 26.51
C THR A 355 -7.46 -26.61 25.69
N VAL A 356 -7.29 -26.77 24.38
CA VAL A 356 -8.30 -27.29 23.47
C VAL A 356 -8.06 -28.79 23.35
N THR A 357 -8.98 -29.60 23.83
CA THR A 357 -8.85 -31.07 23.77
C THR A 357 -9.02 -31.58 22.33
N PHE A 358 -8.50 -32.78 22.05
CA PHE A 358 -8.71 -33.43 20.76
C PHE A 358 -10.20 -33.49 20.36
N GLU A 359 -11.10 -33.85 21.28
CA GLU A 359 -12.54 -33.92 20.98
C GLU A 359 -13.15 -32.56 20.58
N GLN A 360 -12.58 -31.45 21.08
CA GLN A 360 -12.99 -30.10 20.68
C GLN A 360 -12.40 -29.71 19.32
N ALA A 361 -11.13 -30.05 19.07
CA ALA A 361 -10.45 -29.74 17.80
C ALA A 361 -10.84 -30.68 16.65
N LYS A 362 -11.43 -31.85 16.94
CA LYS A 362 -11.72 -32.91 15.97
C LYS A 362 -12.55 -32.43 14.79
N GLY A 363 -13.56 -31.60 15.03
CA GLY A 363 -14.42 -31.06 13.98
C GLY A 363 -13.64 -30.17 13.00
N ASP A 364 -12.89 -29.22 13.53
CA ASP A 364 -12.11 -28.26 12.74
C ASP A 364 -10.99 -28.96 11.96
N LEU A 365 -10.25 -29.87 12.61
CA LEU A 365 -9.21 -30.68 11.96
C LEU A 365 -9.78 -31.57 10.86
N SER A 366 -10.97 -32.14 11.07
CA SER A 366 -11.64 -32.95 10.04
C SER A 366 -12.02 -32.09 8.85
N LEU A 367 -12.57 -30.89 9.08
CA LEU A 367 -12.94 -29.97 8.00
C LEU A 367 -11.72 -29.54 7.18
N GLU A 368 -10.62 -29.18 7.85
CA GLU A 368 -9.34 -28.81 7.20
C GLU A 368 -8.85 -29.93 6.26
N ILE A 369 -8.74 -31.17 6.77
CA ILE A 369 -8.25 -32.29 5.96
C ILE A 369 -9.21 -32.62 4.82
N VAL A 370 -10.52 -32.56 5.07
CA VAL A 370 -11.54 -32.81 4.04
C VAL A 370 -11.38 -31.80 2.91
N GLN A 371 -11.30 -30.50 3.23
CA GLN A 371 -11.12 -29.45 2.23
C GLN A 371 -9.79 -29.60 1.47
N ASP A 372 -8.69 -29.89 2.15
CA ASP A 372 -7.37 -30.06 1.50
C ASP A 372 -7.31 -31.29 0.58
N ARG A 373 -8.02 -32.36 0.93
CA ARG A 373 -8.13 -33.54 0.05
C ARG A 373 -9.07 -33.25 -1.12
N ALA A 374 -10.20 -32.58 -0.88
CA ALA A 374 -11.12 -32.18 -1.93
C ALA A 374 -10.45 -31.26 -2.96
N ARG A 375 -9.68 -30.24 -2.53
CA ARG A 375 -8.88 -29.38 -3.43
C ARG A 375 -7.90 -30.18 -4.29
N ARG A 376 -7.24 -31.19 -3.72
CA ARG A 376 -6.34 -32.07 -4.47
C ARG A 376 -7.07 -32.90 -5.52
N ILE A 377 -8.24 -33.45 -5.17
CA ILE A 377 -9.08 -34.17 -6.13
C ILE A 377 -9.49 -33.24 -7.28
N ILE A 378 -9.91 -32.01 -6.95
CA ILE A 378 -10.28 -31.00 -7.96
C ILE A 378 -9.08 -30.66 -8.86
N SER A 379 -7.89 -30.48 -8.28
CA SER A 379 -6.66 -30.23 -9.04
C SER A 379 -6.32 -31.36 -10.00
N ASP A 380 -6.51 -32.62 -9.58
CA ASP A 380 -6.32 -33.79 -10.44
C ASP A 380 -7.35 -33.86 -11.58
N MET A 381 -8.55 -33.28 -11.40
CA MET A 381 -9.61 -33.23 -12.43
C MET A 381 -9.39 -32.15 -13.49
N ILE A 382 -8.51 -31.15 -13.26
CA ILE A 382 -8.31 -30.00 -14.17
C ILE A 382 -8.01 -30.47 -15.60
N THR A 383 -7.07 -31.41 -15.75
CA THR A 383 -6.65 -31.88 -17.09
C THR A 383 -7.80 -32.55 -17.84
N ASP A 384 -8.58 -33.39 -17.16
CA ASP A 384 -9.71 -34.09 -17.78
C ASP A 384 -10.84 -33.13 -18.15
N LEU A 385 -11.12 -32.13 -17.30
CA LEU A 385 -12.12 -31.08 -17.57
C LEU A 385 -11.71 -30.16 -18.72
N ASP A 386 -10.44 -29.76 -18.79
CA ASP A 386 -9.88 -28.99 -19.90
C ASP A 386 -9.96 -29.76 -21.21
N ASP A 387 -9.63 -31.06 -21.21
CA ASP A 387 -9.72 -31.91 -22.40
C ASP A 387 -11.17 -32.04 -22.91
N LEU A 388 -12.15 -32.11 -22.01
CA LEU A 388 -13.58 -32.11 -22.36
C LEU A 388 -13.99 -30.79 -23.02
N LEU A 389 -13.62 -29.65 -22.43
CA LEU A 389 -13.89 -28.33 -23.01
C LEU A 389 -13.20 -28.16 -24.37
N ALA A 390 -11.95 -28.58 -24.49
CA ALA A 390 -11.19 -28.55 -25.73
C ALA A 390 -11.79 -29.47 -26.83
N ALA A 391 -12.44 -30.57 -26.43
CA ALA A 391 -13.21 -31.44 -27.33
C ALA A 391 -14.56 -30.84 -27.75
N GLY A 392 -14.98 -29.72 -27.15
CA GLY A 392 -16.20 -29.00 -27.47
C GLY A 392 -17.40 -29.34 -26.57
N ALA A 393 -17.16 -29.92 -25.38
CA ALA A 393 -18.21 -30.15 -24.40
C ALA A 393 -18.88 -28.83 -23.97
N THR A 394 -20.20 -28.85 -23.85
CA THR A 394 -20.98 -27.74 -23.30
C THR A 394 -20.94 -27.72 -21.77
N LEU A 395 -21.27 -26.58 -21.16
CA LEU A 395 -21.40 -26.50 -19.69
C LEU A 395 -22.45 -27.48 -19.15
N GLU A 396 -23.52 -27.68 -19.92
CA GLU A 396 -24.56 -28.66 -19.61
C GLU A 396 -24.04 -30.10 -19.67
N GLU A 397 -23.15 -30.43 -20.60
CA GLU A 397 -22.50 -31.75 -20.67
C GLU A 397 -21.48 -31.93 -19.54
N LEU A 398 -20.68 -30.90 -19.21
CA LEU A 398 -19.78 -30.94 -18.05
C LEU A 398 -20.55 -31.25 -16.76
N ALA A 399 -21.69 -30.59 -16.54
CA ALA A 399 -22.48 -30.81 -15.34
C ALA A 399 -23.18 -32.19 -15.30
N ASN A 400 -23.37 -32.85 -16.44
CA ASN A 400 -23.99 -34.17 -16.50
C ASN A 400 -22.97 -35.31 -16.42
N ASP A 401 -21.78 -35.12 -16.99
CA ASP A 401 -20.76 -36.15 -17.14
C ASP A 401 -19.69 -36.12 -16.03
N THR A 402 -19.71 -35.09 -15.19
CA THR A 402 -18.73 -34.86 -14.10
C THR A 402 -19.43 -34.48 -12.79
N SER A 403 -18.65 -34.14 -11.75
CA SER A 403 -19.18 -33.66 -10.46
C SER A 403 -19.50 -32.15 -10.45
N MET A 404 -19.31 -31.43 -11.56
CA MET A 404 -19.65 -30.00 -11.63
C MET A 404 -21.18 -29.78 -11.57
N GLU A 405 -21.62 -28.70 -10.94
CA GLU A 405 -23.02 -28.27 -10.91
C GLU A 405 -23.29 -27.09 -11.85
N LEU A 406 -24.39 -27.14 -12.59
CA LEU A 406 -24.80 -26.06 -13.49
C LEU A 406 -25.57 -24.97 -12.74
N GLY A 407 -25.19 -23.71 -12.93
CA GLY A 407 -25.87 -22.54 -12.37
C GLY A 407 -26.11 -21.43 -13.39
N GLN A 408 -26.96 -20.48 -13.02
CA GLN A 408 -27.23 -19.27 -13.78
C GLN A 408 -27.25 -18.04 -12.87
N ILE A 409 -26.74 -16.91 -13.36
CA ILE A 409 -26.71 -15.64 -12.64
C ILE A 409 -26.88 -14.47 -13.61
N SER A 410 -27.67 -13.46 -13.23
CA SER A 410 -27.67 -12.16 -13.91
C SER A 410 -26.70 -11.24 -13.17
N TYR A 411 -25.43 -11.29 -13.56
CA TYR A 411 -24.35 -10.63 -12.85
C TYR A 411 -24.28 -9.14 -13.17
N PHE A 412 -24.14 -8.30 -12.15
CA PHE A 412 -23.83 -6.88 -12.29
C PHE A 412 -22.70 -6.47 -11.34
N PRO A 413 -21.91 -5.43 -11.65
CA PRO A 413 -20.84 -4.96 -10.78
C PRO A 413 -21.36 -4.60 -9.37
N GLY A 414 -20.69 -5.12 -8.35
CA GLY A 414 -21.05 -4.92 -6.94
C GLY A 414 -21.86 -6.05 -6.30
N GLN A 415 -22.19 -7.10 -7.05
CA GLN A 415 -22.77 -8.33 -6.50
C GLN A 415 -21.67 -9.22 -5.88
N ASP A 416 -21.89 -9.71 -4.66
CA ASP A 416 -20.90 -10.45 -3.85
C ASP A 416 -21.46 -11.72 -3.16
N ALA A 417 -22.62 -12.19 -3.61
CA ALA A 417 -23.27 -13.39 -3.09
C ALA A 417 -23.10 -14.61 -4.02
N ASP A 418 -23.21 -15.82 -3.47
CA ASP A 418 -23.09 -17.10 -4.16
C ASP A 418 -21.76 -17.18 -4.96
N ILE A 419 -21.79 -17.64 -6.22
CA ILE A 419 -20.59 -17.68 -7.06
C ILE A 419 -19.96 -16.29 -7.30
N ALA A 420 -20.75 -15.20 -7.21
CA ALA A 420 -20.22 -13.84 -7.30
C ALA A 420 -19.47 -13.41 -6.04
N GLY A 421 -19.44 -14.21 -4.97
CA GLY A 421 -18.56 -14.03 -3.82
C GLY A 421 -17.08 -14.20 -4.16
N TYR A 422 -16.77 -15.00 -5.19
CA TYR A 422 -15.40 -15.23 -5.66
C TYR A 422 -14.91 -14.12 -6.61
N GLU A 423 -13.70 -13.63 -6.40
CA GLU A 423 -13.13 -12.53 -7.19
C GLU A 423 -12.78 -12.98 -8.61
N ALA A 424 -12.26 -14.20 -8.77
CA ALA A 424 -12.00 -14.85 -10.04
C ALA A 424 -13.26 -14.89 -10.91
N PHE A 425 -14.40 -15.29 -10.32
CA PHE A 425 -15.67 -15.29 -11.03
C PHE A 425 -16.09 -13.88 -11.46
N ARG A 426 -16.06 -12.90 -10.54
CA ARG A 426 -16.43 -11.50 -10.87
C ARG A 426 -15.59 -10.91 -11.99
N THR A 427 -14.29 -11.22 -12.00
CA THR A 427 -13.34 -10.77 -13.02
C THR A 427 -13.66 -11.38 -14.38
N ALA A 428 -13.83 -12.71 -14.43
CA ALA A 428 -14.19 -13.41 -15.65
C ALA A 428 -15.56 -12.96 -16.18
N ALA A 429 -16.56 -12.86 -15.29
CA ALA A 429 -17.91 -12.42 -15.62
C ALA A 429 -17.94 -11.00 -16.20
N ALA A 430 -17.12 -10.09 -15.70
CA ALA A 430 -17.03 -8.72 -16.22
C ALA A 430 -16.42 -8.65 -17.63
N GLN A 431 -15.50 -9.55 -17.95
CA GLN A 431 -14.74 -9.55 -19.22
C GLN A 431 -15.37 -10.43 -20.31
N ALA A 432 -16.28 -11.34 -19.94
CA ALA A 432 -16.91 -12.29 -20.84
C ALA A 432 -17.62 -11.63 -22.02
N ARG A 433 -17.50 -12.24 -23.20
CA ARG A 433 -18.22 -11.88 -24.44
C ARG A 433 -19.05 -13.04 -24.93
N GLU A 434 -20.12 -12.76 -25.67
CA GLU A 434 -21.02 -13.80 -26.22
C GLU A 434 -20.31 -14.76 -27.20
N SER A 435 -19.19 -14.34 -27.79
CA SER A 435 -18.37 -15.15 -28.69
C SER A 435 -17.34 -16.01 -27.99
N ASP A 436 -17.14 -15.83 -26.68
CA ASP A 436 -16.11 -16.54 -25.93
C ASP A 436 -16.56 -17.98 -25.69
N PHE A 437 -15.61 -18.90 -25.81
CA PHE A 437 -15.84 -20.29 -25.42
C PHE A 437 -15.61 -20.43 -23.91
N PRO A 438 -16.34 -21.33 -23.22
CA PRO A 438 -16.07 -21.58 -21.81
C PRO A 438 -14.65 -22.11 -21.60
N GLU A 439 -13.94 -21.50 -20.67
CA GLU A 439 -12.62 -21.90 -20.22
C GLU A 439 -12.70 -22.22 -18.72
N LEU A 440 -11.88 -23.16 -18.28
CA LEU A 440 -11.79 -23.55 -16.87
C LEU A 440 -10.96 -22.52 -16.10
N ILE A 441 -11.50 -22.03 -15.00
CA ILE A 441 -10.90 -21.01 -14.15
C ILE A 441 -10.94 -21.49 -12.70
N GLU A 442 -9.83 -21.32 -12.00
CA GLU A 442 -9.70 -21.68 -10.58
C GLU A 442 -10.23 -20.56 -9.66
N LEU A 443 -10.91 -20.97 -8.59
CA LEU A 443 -11.42 -20.11 -7.52
C LEU A 443 -10.41 -20.01 -6.38
N GLU A 444 -10.55 -18.99 -5.53
CA GLU A 444 -9.62 -18.73 -4.43
C GLU A 444 -9.63 -19.83 -3.35
N ASP A 445 -10.69 -20.61 -3.26
CA ASP A 445 -10.82 -21.74 -2.34
C ASP A 445 -10.32 -23.08 -2.92
N GLY A 446 -9.81 -23.08 -4.15
CA GLY A 446 -9.37 -24.26 -4.89
C GLY A 446 -10.50 -24.99 -5.63
N GLY A 447 -11.68 -24.38 -5.75
CA GLY A 447 -12.73 -24.81 -6.67
C GLY A 447 -12.43 -24.44 -8.13
N LEU A 448 -13.27 -24.92 -9.05
CA LEU A 448 -13.19 -24.64 -10.47
C LEU A 448 -14.54 -24.16 -10.99
N PHE A 449 -14.51 -23.27 -11.97
CA PHE A 449 -15.70 -22.96 -12.75
C PHE A 449 -15.36 -22.76 -14.22
N ALA A 450 -16.37 -22.92 -15.07
CA ALA A 450 -16.34 -22.45 -16.45
C ALA A 450 -17.63 -21.67 -16.70
N LEU A 451 -17.56 -20.57 -17.46
CA LEU A 451 -18.72 -19.72 -17.72
C LEU A 451 -18.98 -19.48 -19.21
N ARG A 452 -20.24 -19.16 -19.51
CA ARG A 452 -20.72 -18.73 -20.82
C ARG A 452 -21.62 -17.52 -20.63
N LEU A 453 -21.33 -16.44 -21.34
CA LEU A 453 -22.22 -15.30 -21.43
C LEU A 453 -23.36 -15.62 -22.40
N ASN A 454 -24.60 -15.59 -21.93
CA ASN A 454 -25.78 -15.83 -22.76
C ASN A 454 -26.30 -14.54 -23.40
N ALA A 455 -26.32 -13.43 -22.64
CA ALA A 455 -26.79 -12.12 -23.10
C ALA A 455 -26.29 -11.00 -22.19
N ILE A 456 -26.20 -9.78 -22.75
CA ILE A 456 -26.06 -8.55 -21.97
C ILE A 456 -27.41 -7.83 -21.91
N THR A 457 -27.93 -7.62 -20.71
CA THR A 457 -29.13 -6.84 -20.47
C THR A 457 -28.74 -5.38 -20.20
N PRO A 458 -29.11 -4.42 -21.08
CA PRO A 458 -28.71 -3.03 -20.94
C PRO A 458 -29.39 -2.37 -19.73
N PRO A 459 -28.83 -1.26 -19.22
CA PRO A 459 -29.47 -0.48 -18.16
C PRO A 459 -30.88 -0.05 -18.58
N ALA A 460 -31.87 -0.32 -17.72
CA ALA A 460 -33.26 -0.03 -18.01
C ALA A 460 -33.91 0.65 -16.80
N LEU A 461 -34.63 1.74 -17.07
CA LEU A 461 -35.40 2.42 -16.05
C LEU A 461 -36.57 1.52 -15.62
N ARG A 462 -36.58 1.11 -14.34
CA ARG A 462 -37.68 0.30 -13.77
C ARG A 462 -38.96 1.12 -13.75
N PRO A 463 -40.10 0.63 -14.26
CA PRO A 463 -41.36 1.37 -14.24
C PRO A 463 -41.71 1.86 -12.83
N LEU A 464 -42.26 3.08 -12.72
CA LEU A 464 -42.60 3.69 -11.42
C LEU A 464 -43.45 2.75 -10.55
N ASP A 465 -44.41 2.02 -11.12
CA ASP A 465 -45.23 1.06 -10.38
C ASP A 465 -44.40 -0.04 -9.68
N ALA A 466 -43.26 -0.43 -10.25
CA ALA A 466 -42.36 -1.45 -9.70
C ALA A 466 -41.35 -0.91 -8.68
N VAL A 467 -41.17 0.42 -8.61
CA VAL A 467 -40.29 1.12 -7.66
C VAL A 467 -41.05 2.11 -6.78
N ARG A 468 -42.38 2.00 -6.71
CA ARG A 468 -43.24 3.05 -6.16
C ARG A 468 -42.91 3.35 -4.70
N ASP A 469 -42.70 2.32 -3.90
CA ASP A 469 -42.39 2.46 -2.48
C ASP A 469 -40.97 3.04 -2.27
N GLU A 470 -40.01 2.63 -3.09
CA GLU A 470 -38.64 3.19 -3.11
C GLU A 470 -38.68 4.69 -3.48
N ALA A 471 -39.47 5.05 -4.49
CA ALA A 471 -39.64 6.43 -4.95
C ALA A 471 -40.38 7.29 -3.92
N ILE A 472 -41.37 6.75 -3.20
CA ILE A 472 -42.04 7.46 -2.11
C ILE A 472 -41.06 7.71 -0.97
N ALA A 473 -40.31 6.70 -0.53
CA ALA A 473 -39.34 6.85 0.55
C ALA A 473 -38.27 7.90 0.20
N GLY A 474 -37.72 7.83 -1.01
CA GLY A 474 -36.74 8.80 -1.50
C GLY A 474 -37.32 10.22 -1.60
N TRP A 475 -38.56 10.36 -2.09
CA TRP A 475 -39.23 11.66 -2.13
C TRP A 475 -39.46 12.23 -0.73
N GLN A 476 -39.89 11.40 0.23
CA GLN A 476 -40.13 11.83 1.60
C GLN A 476 -38.85 12.36 2.26
N VAL A 477 -37.69 11.75 2.01
CA VAL A 477 -36.40 12.25 2.50
C VAL A 477 -36.10 13.65 1.94
N VAL A 478 -36.27 13.84 0.63
CA VAL A 478 -36.03 15.14 -0.02
C VAL A 478 -37.02 16.20 0.45
N GLU A 479 -38.30 15.86 0.57
CA GLU A 479 -39.33 16.79 1.02
C GLU A 479 -39.17 17.13 2.51
N ALA A 480 -38.82 16.16 3.35
CA ALA A 480 -38.47 16.39 4.76
C ALA A 480 -37.31 17.39 4.85
N ALA A 481 -36.22 17.16 4.13
CA ALA A 481 -35.06 18.05 4.12
C ALA A 481 -35.45 19.48 3.66
N ARG A 482 -36.29 19.61 2.63
CA ARG A 482 -36.79 20.90 2.14
C ARG A 482 -37.60 21.65 3.20
N LEU A 483 -38.56 20.97 3.84
CA LEU A 483 -39.42 21.55 4.88
C LEU A 483 -38.62 21.90 6.14
N LEU A 484 -37.67 21.05 6.53
CA LEU A 484 -36.78 21.30 7.67
C LEU A 484 -35.85 22.48 7.40
N ALA A 485 -35.33 22.64 6.19
CA ALA A 485 -34.53 23.80 5.81
C ALA A 485 -35.36 25.11 5.88
N GLU A 486 -36.63 25.08 5.44
CA GLU A 486 -37.55 26.21 5.58
C GLU A 486 -37.82 26.56 7.04
N LYS A 487 -38.07 25.55 7.89
CA LYS A 487 -38.23 25.74 9.35
C LYS A 487 -36.93 26.27 9.98
N ALA A 488 -35.78 25.74 9.59
CA ALA A 488 -34.47 26.19 10.04
C ALA A 488 -34.22 27.66 9.67
N GLN A 489 -34.71 28.13 8.52
CA GLN A 489 -34.61 29.54 8.12
C GLN A 489 -35.37 30.46 9.06
N ALA A 490 -36.57 30.07 9.48
CA ALA A 490 -37.32 30.82 10.48
C ALA A 490 -36.63 30.81 11.86
N MET A 491 -36.09 29.66 12.27
CA MET A 491 -35.36 29.50 13.54
C MET A 491 -34.03 30.29 13.56
N LYS A 492 -33.31 30.29 12.44
CA LYS A 492 -32.06 31.06 12.27
C LYS A 492 -32.32 32.56 12.44
N ALA A 493 -33.41 33.09 11.88
CA ALA A 493 -33.75 34.50 12.04
C ALA A 493 -34.02 34.90 13.50
N LEU A 494 -34.57 33.98 14.30
CA LEU A 494 -34.74 34.18 15.75
C LEU A 494 -33.41 34.10 16.50
N LEU A 495 -32.54 33.17 16.12
CA LEU A 495 -31.19 33.04 16.66
C LEU A 495 -30.34 34.30 16.37
N ASP A 496 -30.42 34.83 15.16
CA ASP A 496 -29.78 36.10 14.76
C ASP A 496 -30.34 37.30 15.57
N ALA A 497 -31.58 37.20 16.07
CA ALA A 497 -32.20 38.21 16.94
C ALA A 497 -31.86 38.03 18.43
N GLY A 498 -31.07 37.01 18.79
CA GLY A 498 -30.57 36.78 20.16
C GLY A 498 -31.32 35.71 20.96
N ASP A 499 -32.23 34.95 20.35
CA ASP A 499 -32.80 33.76 20.99
C ASP A 499 -31.74 32.66 21.16
N SER A 500 -32.06 31.63 21.94
CA SER A 500 -31.19 30.47 22.17
C SER A 500 -31.73 29.21 21.47
N PHE A 501 -30.87 28.23 21.20
CA PHE A 501 -31.31 26.93 20.68
C PHE A 501 -32.38 26.27 21.57
N ALA A 502 -32.26 26.41 22.89
CA ALA A 502 -33.22 25.87 23.84
C ALA A 502 -34.61 26.53 23.72
N SER A 503 -34.69 27.85 23.53
CA SER A 503 -35.96 28.55 23.32
C SER A 503 -36.61 28.21 21.98
N LEU A 504 -35.83 27.75 21.00
CA LEU A 504 -36.30 27.22 19.72
C LEU A 504 -36.75 25.75 19.79
N GLY A 505 -36.66 25.11 20.97
CA GLY A 505 -37.01 23.71 21.15
C GLY A 505 -36.01 22.74 20.51
N LEU A 506 -34.78 23.17 20.25
CA LEU A 506 -33.74 22.35 19.64
C LEU A 506 -32.86 21.70 20.71
N ASN A 507 -32.55 20.42 20.51
CA ASN A 507 -31.54 19.72 21.32
C ASN A 507 -30.16 20.00 20.72
N SER A 508 -29.51 21.06 21.21
CA SER A 508 -28.21 21.50 20.69
C SER A 508 -27.03 20.86 21.41
N GLN A 509 -25.94 20.67 20.68
CA GLN A 509 -24.64 20.29 21.21
C GLN A 509 -23.69 21.48 21.15
N THR A 510 -23.03 21.77 22.26
CA THR A 510 -21.96 22.76 22.34
C THR A 510 -20.62 22.05 22.18
N VAL A 511 -19.79 22.55 21.28
CA VAL A 511 -18.47 22.02 20.99
C VAL A 511 -17.44 23.08 21.36
N GLU A 512 -16.52 22.68 22.25
CA GLU A 512 -15.35 23.47 22.64
C GLU A 512 -14.43 23.71 21.42
N PRO A 513 -13.45 24.64 21.48
CA PRO A 513 -12.66 24.98 20.31
C PRO A 513 -11.95 23.78 19.68
N VAL A 514 -12.36 23.41 18.47
CA VAL A 514 -11.75 22.31 17.68
C VAL A 514 -11.22 22.81 16.35
N ALA A 515 -10.13 22.19 15.88
CA ALA A 515 -9.60 22.41 14.55
C ALA A 515 -10.49 21.76 13.48
N ARG A 516 -10.24 22.04 12.20
CA ARG A 516 -11.04 21.48 11.07
C ARG A 516 -11.20 19.97 11.12
N SER A 517 -10.15 19.24 11.52
CA SER A 517 -10.16 17.78 11.65
C SER A 517 -11.03 17.25 12.80
N GLY A 518 -11.33 18.08 13.80
CA GLY A 518 -12.14 17.71 14.97
C GLY A 518 -13.63 18.06 14.85
N VAL A 519 -14.07 18.65 13.73
CA VAL A 519 -15.48 19.01 13.52
C VAL A 519 -16.26 17.78 13.08
N ALA A 520 -17.33 17.49 13.81
CA ALA A 520 -18.32 16.48 13.44
C ALA A 520 -19.74 17.04 13.58
N PRO A 521 -20.68 16.64 12.70
CA PRO A 521 -20.46 15.86 11.47
C PRO A 521 -19.67 16.63 10.38
N ALA A 522 -19.04 15.90 9.46
CA ALA A 522 -18.12 16.47 8.45
C ALA A 522 -18.76 17.55 7.55
N ALA A 523 -20.08 17.46 7.31
CA ALA A 523 -20.82 18.46 6.54
C ALA A 523 -20.76 19.88 7.16
N LEU A 524 -20.46 20.00 8.46
CA LEU A 524 -20.38 21.29 9.16
C LEU A 524 -19.06 22.01 8.98
N VAL A 525 -17.99 21.33 8.53
CA VAL A 525 -16.62 21.89 8.49
C VAL A 525 -16.56 23.17 7.66
N GLU A 526 -16.90 23.10 6.38
CA GLU A 526 -16.80 24.27 5.49
C GLU A 526 -17.76 25.39 5.90
N PRO A 527 -19.06 25.14 6.18
CA PRO A 527 -19.97 26.19 6.66
C PRO A 527 -19.51 26.85 7.96
N LEU A 528 -18.98 26.09 8.92
CA LEU A 528 -18.50 26.63 10.19
C LEU A 528 -17.33 27.60 10.00
N PHE A 529 -16.36 27.22 9.17
CA PHE A 529 -15.15 28.02 8.98
C PHE A 529 -15.36 29.20 8.03
N ALA A 530 -16.48 29.25 7.31
CA ALA A 530 -16.92 30.40 6.52
C ALA A 530 -17.69 31.46 7.34
N LEU A 531 -18.09 31.14 8.58
CA LEU A 531 -18.85 32.05 9.44
C LEU A 531 -17.96 33.11 10.11
N GLU A 532 -18.54 34.29 10.31
CA GLU A 532 -18.03 35.31 11.24
C GLU A 532 -18.48 35.01 12.68
N ASP A 533 -17.80 35.60 13.67
CA ASP A 533 -18.05 35.33 15.09
C ASP A 533 -19.49 35.68 15.51
N GLY A 534 -20.15 34.74 16.18
CA GLY A 534 -21.59 34.79 16.50
C GLY A 534 -22.53 34.47 15.33
N GLY A 535 -22.01 34.33 14.11
CA GLY A 535 -22.78 34.03 12.91
C GLY A 535 -23.41 32.64 12.95
N ALA A 536 -24.64 32.55 12.41
CA ALA A 536 -25.35 31.30 12.24
C ALA A 536 -25.59 30.96 10.76
N THR A 537 -25.71 29.68 10.43
CA THR A 537 -26.06 29.18 9.11
C THR A 537 -26.85 27.87 9.20
N ILE A 538 -27.44 27.47 8.07
CA ILE A 538 -28.16 26.21 7.90
C ILE A 538 -27.30 25.33 7.01
N VAL A 539 -27.16 24.06 7.39
CA VAL A 539 -26.42 23.06 6.62
C VAL A 539 -27.34 21.91 6.32
N THR A 540 -27.50 21.60 5.02
CA THR A 540 -28.15 20.35 4.58
C THR A 540 -27.06 19.38 4.17
N ALA A 541 -26.93 18.29 4.91
CA ALA A 541 -25.97 17.23 4.62
C ALA A 541 -26.42 16.37 3.42
N PRO A 542 -25.50 15.61 2.79
CA PRO A 542 -25.81 14.78 1.63
C PRO A 542 -26.87 13.69 1.89
N ASP A 543 -27.03 13.26 3.14
CA ASP A 543 -28.04 12.30 3.59
C ASP A 543 -29.42 12.94 3.84
N GLY A 544 -29.57 14.24 3.61
CA GLY A 544 -30.79 15.01 3.85
C GLY A 544 -30.93 15.56 5.28
N ALA A 545 -29.99 15.29 6.18
CA ALA A 545 -30.04 15.85 7.53
C ALA A 545 -29.84 17.38 7.49
N VAL A 546 -30.71 18.11 8.19
CA VAL A 546 -30.64 19.57 8.28
C VAL A 546 -30.15 19.99 9.65
N TYR A 547 -29.12 20.84 9.69
CA TYR A 547 -28.51 21.36 10.90
C TYR A 547 -28.66 22.88 10.95
N LEU A 548 -28.99 23.40 12.13
CA LEU A 548 -28.76 24.80 12.47
C LEU A 548 -27.44 24.89 13.23
N LEU A 549 -26.51 25.71 12.72
CA LEU A 549 -25.15 25.84 13.20
C LEU A 549 -24.88 27.30 13.55
N GLN A 550 -24.26 27.55 14.69
CA GLN A 550 -23.78 28.88 15.10
C GLN A 550 -22.35 28.79 15.61
N MET A 551 -21.49 29.67 15.10
CA MET A 551 -20.15 29.83 15.62
C MET A 551 -20.21 30.68 16.90
N THR A 552 -19.61 30.18 17.98
CA THR A 552 -19.61 30.86 19.28
C THR A 552 -18.25 31.39 19.69
N GLY A 553 -17.19 31.04 18.95
CA GLY A 553 -15.87 31.62 19.14
C GLY A 553 -14.87 31.15 18.09
N ALA A 554 -13.85 31.97 17.87
CA ALA A 554 -12.71 31.66 17.01
C ALA A 554 -11.41 31.79 17.81
N LEU A 555 -10.57 30.75 17.75
CA LEU A 555 -9.23 30.76 18.32
C LEU A 555 -8.19 30.49 17.21
N PRO A 556 -6.98 31.05 17.35
CA PRO A 556 -5.89 30.74 16.43
C PRO A 556 -5.46 29.27 16.56
N ALA A 557 -4.57 28.88 15.64
CA ALA A 557 -3.83 27.63 15.70
C ALA A 557 -3.20 27.40 17.07
N ASP A 558 -3.33 26.18 17.57
CA ASP A 558 -2.59 25.74 18.75
C ASP A 558 -1.20 25.31 18.32
N ALA A 559 -0.19 26.10 18.68
CA ALA A 559 1.18 25.79 18.32
C ALA A 559 1.71 24.52 19.01
N GLU A 560 1.07 24.06 20.10
CA GLU A 560 1.48 22.88 20.85
C GLU A 560 0.71 21.61 20.41
N ASP A 561 -0.24 21.72 19.48
CA ASP A 561 -0.97 20.56 18.97
C ASP A 561 -0.06 19.65 18.13
N ALA A 562 0.13 18.42 18.62
CA ALA A 562 1.00 17.43 17.99
C ALA A 562 0.55 17.04 16.56
N THR A 563 -0.76 17.03 16.31
CA THR A 563 -1.31 16.71 14.98
C THR A 563 -1.00 17.83 14.00
N LEU A 564 -1.18 19.09 14.42
CA LEU A 564 -0.83 20.26 13.62
C LEU A 564 0.67 20.31 13.35
N GLN A 565 1.51 20.04 14.34
CA GLN A 565 2.97 20.01 14.17
C GLN A 565 3.42 18.95 13.17
N ALA A 566 2.80 17.76 13.20
CA ALA A 566 3.09 16.71 12.23
C ALA A 566 2.71 17.14 10.80
N VAL A 567 1.51 17.72 10.63
CA VAL A 567 1.05 18.23 9.32
C VAL A 567 1.96 19.34 8.80
N LEU A 568 2.33 20.30 9.65
CA LEU A 568 3.22 21.39 9.27
C LEU A 568 4.63 20.90 8.93
N SER A 569 5.17 19.94 9.67
CA SER A 569 6.49 19.37 9.41
C SER A 569 6.52 18.63 8.08
N ALA A 570 5.51 17.80 7.78
CA ALA A 570 5.40 17.11 6.51
C ALA A 570 5.27 18.11 5.33
N PHE A 571 4.45 19.13 5.51
CA PHE A 571 4.29 20.19 4.52
C PHE A 571 5.59 20.96 4.28
N GLN A 572 6.30 21.34 5.34
CA GLN A 572 7.58 22.06 5.25
C GLN A 572 8.63 21.24 4.49
N GLN A 573 8.75 19.95 4.78
CA GLN A 573 9.69 19.07 4.07
C GLN A 573 9.35 18.95 2.59
N GLN A 574 8.07 18.74 2.27
CA GLN A 574 7.62 18.65 0.87
C GLN A 574 7.85 19.97 0.12
N ALA A 575 7.49 21.10 0.74
CA ALA A 575 7.67 22.42 0.16
C ALA A 575 9.15 22.78 -0.02
N ALA A 576 10.01 22.48 0.97
CA ALA A 576 11.45 22.68 0.88
C ALA A 576 12.05 21.86 -0.25
N GLY A 577 11.66 20.58 -0.38
CA GLY A 577 12.11 19.71 -1.46
C GLY A 577 11.72 20.24 -2.84
N ALA A 578 10.46 20.67 -3.01
CA ALA A 578 9.98 21.24 -4.27
C ALA A 578 10.71 22.56 -4.61
N MET A 579 10.84 23.48 -3.65
CA MET A 579 11.56 24.74 -3.85
C MET A 579 13.04 24.51 -4.19
N ALA A 580 13.71 23.58 -3.51
CA ALA A 580 15.11 23.25 -3.77
C ALA A 580 15.29 22.66 -5.18
N GLN A 581 14.36 21.83 -5.64
CA GLN A 581 14.38 21.29 -7.00
C GLN A 581 14.22 22.41 -8.04
N ASP A 582 13.28 23.34 -7.83
CA ASP A 582 13.09 24.49 -8.72
C ASP A 582 14.33 25.39 -8.73
N ILE A 583 14.91 25.69 -7.56
CA ILE A 583 16.14 26.46 -7.43
C ILE A 583 17.29 25.75 -8.17
N PHE A 584 17.42 24.43 -8.04
CA PHE A 584 18.44 23.65 -8.75
C PHE A 584 18.28 23.77 -10.27
N VAL A 585 17.07 23.63 -10.78
CA VAL A 585 16.78 23.78 -12.21
C VAL A 585 17.12 25.20 -12.69
N TYR A 586 16.68 26.24 -11.96
CA TYR A 586 16.99 27.62 -12.31
C TYR A 586 18.48 27.94 -12.19
N PHE A 587 19.16 27.36 -11.21
CA PHE A 587 20.60 27.48 -11.03
C PHE A 587 21.33 26.90 -12.24
N ALA A 588 21.04 25.64 -12.60
CA ALA A 588 21.63 24.98 -13.77
C ALA A 588 21.33 25.77 -15.05
N GLN A 589 20.09 26.21 -15.26
CA GLN A 589 19.73 27.00 -16.44
C GLN A 589 20.45 28.36 -16.47
N SER A 590 20.60 29.02 -15.32
CA SER A 590 21.37 30.27 -15.22
C SER A 590 22.84 30.04 -15.56
N ARG A 591 23.47 28.98 -15.03
CA ARG A 591 24.86 28.63 -15.34
C ARG A 591 25.02 28.33 -16.84
N LEU A 592 24.11 27.54 -17.42
CA LEU A 592 24.10 27.22 -18.84
C LEU A 592 24.03 28.48 -19.73
N ASN A 593 23.17 29.43 -19.37
CA ASN A 593 23.03 30.70 -20.10
C ASN A 593 24.28 31.58 -19.99
N ASP A 594 24.99 31.54 -18.86
CA ASP A 594 26.21 32.33 -18.63
C ASP A 594 27.39 31.80 -19.46
N VAL A 595 27.55 30.48 -19.56
CA VAL A 595 28.72 29.85 -20.22
C VAL A 595 28.46 29.45 -21.69
N GLY A 596 27.18 29.30 -22.06
CA GLY A 596 26.74 28.98 -23.42
C GLY A 596 26.75 27.49 -23.74
N LEU A 597 25.90 27.10 -24.71
CA LEU A 597 25.72 25.74 -25.21
C LEU A 597 26.12 25.65 -26.69
N THR A 598 26.97 24.70 -27.04
CA THR A 598 27.23 24.31 -28.43
C THR A 598 26.89 22.84 -28.61
N LEU A 599 26.04 22.51 -29.59
CA LEU A 599 25.68 21.12 -29.90
C LEU A 599 26.23 20.71 -31.27
N ASP A 600 26.69 19.45 -31.35
CA ASP A 600 27.04 18.80 -32.61
C ASP A 600 25.86 17.92 -33.06
N GLU A 601 25.03 18.45 -33.94
CA GLU A 601 23.88 17.75 -34.50
C GLU A 601 24.26 16.49 -35.30
N ALA A 602 25.49 16.40 -35.82
CA ALA A 602 25.94 15.18 -36.49
C ALA A 602 26.26 14.08 -35.47
N ALA A 603 26.86 14.44 -34.33
CA ALA A 603 27.11 13.53 -33.22
C ALA A 603 25.80 13.01 -32.59
N ILE A 604 24.82 13.89 -32.38
CA ILE A 604 23.50 13.51 -31.83
C ILE A 604 22.78 12.53 -32.77
N ARG A 605 22.73 12.82 -34.08
CA ARG A 605 22.13 11.89 -35.06
C ARG A 605 22.84 10.55 -35.11
N ALA A 606 24.15 10.50 -34.89
CA ALA A 606 24.90 9.26 -34.85
C ALA A 606 24.51 8.39 -33.64
N VAL A 607 24.19 9.00 -32.49
CA VAL A 607 23.66 8.29 -31.31
C VAL A 607 22.28 7.69 -31.61
N HIS A 608 21.38 8.48 -32.18
CA HIS A 608 20.02 8.02 -32.50
C HIS A 608 20.01 6.88 -33.51
N ALA A 609 20.92 6.88 -34.48
CA ALA A 609 21.04 5.81 -35.48
C ALA A 609 21.54 4.47 -34.93
N GLN A 610 22.05 4.44 -33.69
CA GLN A 610 22.52 3.22 -33.02
C GLN A 610 21.50 2.60 -32.07
N LEU A 611 20.39 3.30 -31.81
CA LEU A 611 19.28 2.80 -31.01
C LEU A 611 18.20 2.19 -31.94
N PRO A 612 17.58 1.07 -31.54
CA PRO A 612 16.67 0.30 -32.38
C PRO A 612 15.36 1.00 -32.75
#